data_AF-A0A2E5H2X4-F1
#
_entry.id   AF-A0A2E5H2X4-F1
#
_cell.length_a   1.000
_cell.length_b   1.000
_cell.length_c   1.000
_cell.angle_alpha   90.00
_cell.angle_beta   90.00
_cell.angle_gamma   90.00
#
_symmetry.space_group_name_H-M   'P 1'
#
loop_
_entity.id
_entity.type
_entity.pdbx_description
1 polymer ?
#
loop_
_entity_poly.entity_id
_entity_poly.type
_entity_poly.pdbx_seq_one_letter_code
_entity_poly.pdbx_strand_id
1 'polypeptide(L)'
;MDAIKGFFNFFADPRVFFLLTLSAFIFVVWRRDLFVKPRVGYGLQIFLVLFFGLGLFDENFRLIIAKPDNVPIVGLIFCLLFFTWYSMRQAVLNDERLDKGEPVEEKVEEGRVWVWPDLVYTELICLVLCSVVLIVWSILLNAPLEQPANSAATP
;
A
#
# COMPACT_ATOMS: atom_id res chain seq x y z
N MET A 1 -4.45 33.70 0.25
CA MET A 1 -3.76 32.61 0.97
C MET A 1 -4.59 32.12 2.15
N ASP A 2 -5.24 33.01 2.89
CA ASP A 2 -6.05 32.64 4.07
C ASP A 2 -7.32 31.84 3.74
N ALA A 3 -7.97 32.10 2.60
CA ALA A 3 -9.10 31.29 2.14
C ALA A 3 -8.70 29.82 1.86
N ILE A 4 -7.51 29.61 1.28
CA ILE A 4 -6.98 28.26 1.00
C ILE A 4 -6.63 27.56 2.31
N LYS A 5 -5.97 28.27 3.24
CA LYS A 5 -5.67 27.74 4.58
C LYS A 5 -6.96 27.41 5.36
N GLY A 6 -7.96 28.29 5.32
CA GLY A 6 -9.26 28.07 5.95
C GLY A 6 -9.99 26.85 5.39
N PHE A 7 -9.90 26.63 4.08
CA PHE A 7 -10.43 25.42 3.43
C PHE A 7 -9.77 24.15 3.98
N PHE A 8 -8.44 24.06 3.96
CA PHE A 8 -7.74 22.88 4.49
C PHE A 8 -7.97 22.69 5.99
N ASN A 9 -7.96 23.77 6.78
CA ASN A 9 -8.20 23.72 8.22
C ASN A 9 -9.60 23.20 8.55
N PHE A 10 -10.61 23.52 7.74
CA PHE A 10 -11.96 22.99 7.93
C PHE A 10 -12.01 21.47 7.73
N PHE A 11 -11.37 20.95 6.68
CA PHE A 11 -11.29 19.50 6.45
C PHE A 11 -10.40 18.77 7.45
N ALA A 12 -9.39 19.46 7.99
CA ALA A 12 -8.50 18.95 9.02
C ALA A 12 -9.11 19.04 10.44
N ASP A 13 -10.26 19.69 10.62
CA ASP A 13 -10.97 19.66 11.91
C ASP A 13 -11.29 18.20 12.28
N PRO A 14 -10.94 17.73 13.49
CA PRO A 14 -11.08 16.32 13.86
C PRO A 14 -12.51 15.78 13.70
N ARG A 15 -13.54 16.61 13.89
CA ARG A 15 -14.94 16.20 13.79
C ARG A 15 -15.31 15.98 12.33
N VAL A 16 -14.93 16.92 11.46
CA VAL A 16 -15.16 16.84 10.03
C VAL A 16 -14.37 15.69 9.42
N PHE A 17 -13.08 15.58 9.77
CA PHE A 17 -12.21 14.51 9.27
C PHE A 17 -12.71 13.12 9.67
N PHE A 18 -13.14 12.92 10.91
CA PHE A 18 -13.69 11.65 11.37
C PHE A 18 -14.97 11.28 10.61
N LEU A 19 -15.90 12.22 10.46
CA LEU A 19 -17.15 11.96 9.73
C LEU A 19 -16.89 11.66 8.26
N LEU A 20 -15.95 12.37 7.62
CA LEU A 20 -15.58 12.12 6.24
C LEU A 20 -14.91 10.76 6.06
N THR A 21 -13.96 10.39 6.92
CA THR A 21 -13.27 9.09 6.82
C THR A 21 -14.22 7.93 7.09
N LEU A 22 -15.11 8.03 8.08
CA LEU A 22 -16.14 7.02 8.33
C LEU A 22 -17.12 6.90 7.16
N SER A 23 -17.58 8.02 6.62
CA SER A 23 -18.49 8.03 5.47
C SER A 23 -17.82 7.45 4.23
N ALA A 24 -16.56 7.79 3.98
CA ALA A 24 -15.77 7.24 2.89
C ALA A 24 -15.57 5.73 3.05
N PHE A 25 -15.29 5.27 4.27
CA PHE A 25 -15.17 3.84 4.56
C PHE A 25 -16.47 3.08 4.26
N ILE A 26 -17.60 3.57 4.78
CA ILE A 26 -18.93 2.98 4.51
C ILE A 26 -19.20 2.96 3.00
N PHE A 27 -18.91 4.06 2.30
CA PHE A 27 -19.12 4.16 0.86
C PHE A 27 -18.25 3.17 0.07
N VAL A 28 -16.97 3.02 0.43
CA VAL A 28 -16.04 2.08 -0.21
C VAL A 28 -16.51 0.64 -0.03
N VAL A 29 -16.95 0.28 1.19
CA VAL A 29 -17.47 -1.06 1.47
C VAL A 29 -18.79 -1.31 0.74
N TRP A 30 -19.71 -0.33 0.75
CA TRP A 30 -21.01 -0.46 0.09
C TRP A 30 -20.91 -0.55 -1.43
N ARG A 31 -20.01 0.22 -2.05
CA ARG A 31 -19.76 0.25 -3.50
C ARG A 31 -18.48 -0.47 -3.90
N ARG A 32 -18.19 -1.59 -3.22
CA ARG A 32 -17.01 -2.41 -3.47
C ARG A 32 -16.84 -2.81 -4.94
N ASP A 33 -17.94 -3.00 -5.67
CA ASP A 33 -18.00 -3.30 -7.11
C ASP A 33 -17.28 -2.27 -7.99
N LEU A 34 -17.27 -1.00 -7.58
CA LEU A 34 -16.58 0.06 -8.30
C LEU A 34 -15.08 0.06 -8.01
N PHE A 35 -14.70 -0.10 -6.74
CA PHE A 35 -13.33 0.03 -6.27
C PHE A 35 -12.43 -1.15 -6.67
N VAL A 36 -13.00 -2.35 -6.85
CA VAL A 36 -12.24 -3.54 -7.27
C VAL A 36 -11.85 -3.56 -8.75
N LYS A 37 -12.37 -2.64 -9.56
CA LYS A 37 -12.08 -2.60 -11.00
C LYS A 37 -10.59 -2.35 -11.23
N PRO A 38 -9.95 -3.03 -12.21
CA PRO A 38 -8.53 -2.81 -12.56
C PRO A 38 -8.19 -1.34 -12.81
N ARG A 39 -9.12 -0.58 -13.40
CA ARG A 39 -8.94 0.85 -13.68
C ARG A 39 -8.73 1.67 -12.40
N VAL A 40 -9.40 1.31 -11.30
CA VAL A 40 -9.27 2.03 -10.02
C VAL A 40 -7.97 1.64 -9.34
N GLY A 41 -7.66 0.34 -9.26
CA GLY A 41 -6.40 -0.14 -8.67
C GLY A 41 -5.17 0.39 -9.38
N TYR A 42 -5.02 0.10 -10.67
CA TYR A 42 -3.88 0.60 -11.45
C TYR A 42 -3.91 2.12 -11.62
N GLY A 43 -5.09 2.73 -11.68
CA GLY A 43 -5.22 4.19 -11.69
C GLY A 43 -4.68 4.84 -10.42
N LEU A 44 -4.95 4.25 -9.25
CA LEU A 44 -4.38 4.68 -7.97
C LEU A 44 -2.86 4.52 -7.96
N GLN A 45 -2.34 3.40 -8.45
CA GLN A 45 -0.89 3.18 -8.54
C GLN A 45 -0.20 4.20 -9.46
N ILE A 46 -0.76 4.43 -10.66
CA ILE A 46 -0.26 5.44 -11.59
C ILE A 46 -0.32 6.84 -10.96
N PHE A 47 -1.42 7.17 -10.28
CA PHE A 47 -1.55 8.42 -9.56
C PHE A 47 -0.46 8.58 -8.50
N LEU A 48 -0.16 7.56 -7.71
CA LEU A 48 0.91 7.59 -6.72
C LEU A 48 2.28 7.77 -7.39
N VAL A 49 2.57 7.05 -8.47
CA VAL A 49 3.82 7.22 -9.23
C VAL A 49 3.96 8.64 -9.74
N LEU A 50 2.88 9.21 -10.30
CA LEU A 50 2.88 10.60 -10.78
C LEU A 50 3.03 11.59 -9.62
N PHE A 51 2.34 11.38 -8.51
CA PHE A 51 2.41 12.24 -7.34
C PHE A 51 3.82 12.29 -6.75
N PHE A 52 4.42 11.12 -6.47
CA PHE A 52 5.78 11.04 -5.96
C PHE A 52 6.80 11.51 -7.01
N GLY A 53 6.63 11.12 -8.27
CA GLY A 53 7.52 11.51 -9.36
C GLY A 53 7.54 13.02 -9.62
N LEU A 54 6.37 13.67 -9.60
CA LEU A 54 6.27 15.14 -9.69
C LEU A 54 6.77 15.81 -8.42
N GLY A 55 6.53 15.21 -7.25
CA GLY A 55 7.02 15.74 -5.98
C GLY A 55 8.55 15.79 -5.91
N LEU A 56 9.27 14.89 -6.60
CA LEU A 56 10.74 14.92 -6.65
C LEU A 56 11.34 16.19 -7.29
N PHE A 57 10.54 16.98 -8.01
CA PHE A 57 10.96 18.29 -8.52
C PHE A 57 11.00 19.37 -7.43
N ASP A 58 10.33 19.16 -6.29
CA ASP A 58 10.42 20.05 -5.13
C ASP A 58 11.58 19.64 -4.22
N GLU A 59 12.45 20.60 -3.90
CA GLU A 59 13.65 20.35 -3.12
C GLU A 59 13.33 19.92 -1.68
N ASN A 60 12.31 20.51 -1.04
CA ASN A 60 11.93 20.16 0.33
C ASN A 60 11.33 18.76 0.38
N PHE A 61 10.47 18.43 -0.58
CA PHE A 61 9.86 17.10 -0.66
C PHE A 61 10.92 16.01 -0.89
N ARG A 62 11.86 16.26 -1.80
CA ARG A 62 12.98 15.36 -2.06
C ARG A 62 13.85 15.15 -0.81
N LEU A 63 14.14 16.20 -0.05
CA LEU A 63 14.91 16.10 1.20
C LEU A 63 14.21 15.23 2.26
N ILE A 64 12.88 15.22 2.28
CA ILE A 64 12.12 14.38 3.21
C ILE A 64 12.14 12.93 2.74
N ILE A 65 11.79 12.65 1.49
CA ILE A 65 11.61 11.26 1.02
C ILE A 65 12.93 10.54 0.77
N ALA A 66 14.00 11.26 0.43
CA ALA A 66 15.32 10.67 0.26
C ALA A 66 16.00 10.30 1.59
N LYS A 67 15.38 10.59 2.75
CA LYS A 67 15.91 10.10 4.03
C LYS A 67 15.91 8.56 4.04
N PRO A 68 16.96 7.90 4.58
CA PRO A 68 17.10 6.45 4.50
C PRO A 68 15.92 5.64 5.06
N ASP A 69 15.27 6.13 6.11
CA ASP A 69 14.08 5.58 6.76
C ASP A 69 12.78 5.80 5.98
N ASN A 70 12.71 6.88 5.18
CA ASN A 70 11.53 7.22 4.39
C ASN A 70 11.43 6.47 3.07
N VAL A 71 12.56 6.04 2.48
CA VAL A 71 12.56 5.24 1.24
C VAL A 71 11.75 3.93 1.40
N PRO A 72 11.95 3.11 2.46
CA PRO A 72 11.09 1.95 2.70
C PRO A 72 9.63 2.32 2.93
N ILE A 73 9.35 3.41 3.65
CA ILE A 73 7.98 3.86 3.94
C ILE A 73 7.23 4.19 2.64
N VAL A 74 7.88 4.86 1.69
CA VAL A 74 7.28 5.12 0.38
C VAL A 74 6.97 3.81 -0.33
N GLY A 75 7.91 2.87 -0.38
CA GLY A 75 7.65 1.53 -0.96
C GLY A 75 6.47 0.81 -0.30
N LEU A 76 6.38 0.89 1.04
CA LEU A 76 5.27 0.30 1.80
C LEU A 76 3.92 0.93 1.46
N ILE A 77 3.85 2.24 1.17
CA ILE A 77 2.60 2.89 0.73
C ILE A 77 2.09 2.27 -0.58
N PHE A 78 2.97 2.07 -1.57
CA PHE A 78 2.61 1.42 -2.83
C PHE A 78 2.13 -0.02 -2.59
N CYS A 79 2.91 -0.81 -1.85
CA CYS A 79 2.59 -2.21 -1.53
C CYS A 79 1.26 -2.33 -0.77
N LEU A 80 1.08 -1.55 0.30
CA LEU A 80 -0.12 -1.58 1.12
C LEU A 80 -1.36 -1.30 0.28
N LEU A 81 -1.38 -0.20 -0.47
CA LEU A 81 -2.52 0.17 -1.30
C LEU A 81 -2.78 -0.86 -2.41
N PHE A 82 -1.71 -1.41 -3.02
CA PHE A 82 -1.85 -2.43 -4.05
C PHE A 82 -2.42 -3.73 -3.49
N PHE A 83 -1.84 -4.28 -2.43
CA PHE A 83 -2.25 -5.56 -1.87
C PHE A 83 -3.61 -5.48 -1.18
N THR A 84 -3.95 -4.36 -0.53
CA THR A 84 -5.31 -4.14 -0.01
C THR A 84 -6.34 -4.09 -1.14
N TRP A 85 -6.04 -3.40 -2.25
CA TRP A 85 -6.95 -3.40 -3.40
C TRP A 85 -7.05 -4.79 -4.05
N TYR A 86 -5.91 -5.47 -4.23
CA TYR A 86 -5.85 -6.78 -4.89
C TYR A 86 -6.61 -7.85 -4.10
N SER A 87 -6.46 -7.89 -2.77
CA SER A 87 -7.19 -8.84 -1.93
C SER A 87 -8.70 -8.60 -1.99
N MET A 88 -9.14 -7.34 -1.93
CA MET A 88 -10.57 -6.99 -2.06
C MET A 88 -11.11 -7.35 -3.44
N ARG A 89 -10.31 -7.18 -4.49
CA ARG A 89 -10.69 -7.59 -5.85
C ARG A 89 -10.89 -9.10 -5.94
N GLN A 90 -9.98 -9.89 -5.38
CA GLN A 90 -10.13 -11.35 -5.35
C GLN A 90 -11.37 -11.78 -4.56
N ALA A 91 -11.63 -11.15 -3.41
CA ALA A 91 -12.82 -11.43 -2.61
C ALA A 91 -14.13 -11.19 -3.39
N VAL A 92 -14.25 -10.04 -4.07
CA VAL A 92 -15.47 -9.73 -4.85
C VAL A 92 -15.65 -10.66 -6.05
N LEU A 93 -14.56 -11.02 -6.74
CA LEU A 93 -14.65 -11.98 -7.86
C LEU A 93 -15.07 -13.37 -7.39
N ASN A 94 -14.59 -13.81 -6.22
CA ASN A 94 -15.02 -15.07 -5.64
C ASN A 94 -16.48 -15.02 -5.17
N ASP A 95 -16.95 -13.92 -4.59
CA ASP A 95 -18.38 -13.72 -4.29
C ASP A 95 -19.22 -13.85 -5.58
N GLU A 96 -18.81 -13.19 -6.67
CA GLU A 96 -19.51 -13.26 -7.98
C GLU A 96 -19.51 -14.67 -8.59
N ARG A 97 -18.46 -15.47 -8.38
CA ARG A 97 -18.41 -16.87 -8.82
C ARG A 97 -19.36 -17.74 -8.02
N LEU A 98 -19.36 -17.59 -6.70
CA LEU A 98 -20.25 -18.32 -5.82
C LEU A 98 -21.72 -18.05 -6.13
N ASP A 99 -22.08 -16.79 -6.43
CA ASP A 99 -23.43 -16.42 -6.86
C ASP A 99 -23.86 -17.10 -8.18
N LYS A 100 -22.90 -17.43 -9.05
CA LYS A 100 -23.12 -18.19 -10.30
C LYS A 100 -23.11 -19.71 -10.09
N GLY A 101 -22.85 -20.18 -8.87
CA GLY A 101 -22.65 -21.60 -8.58
C GLY A 101 -21.31 -22.15 -9.08
N GLU A 102 -20.36 -21.29 -9.42
CA GLU A 102 -19.00 -21.66 -9.82
C GLU A 102 -18.11 -21.83 -8.59
N PRO A 103 -17.11 -22.73 -8.62
CA PRO A 103 -16.10 -22.79 -7.56
C PRO A 103 -15.26 -21.50 -7.52
N VAL A 104 -14.76 -21.15 -6.33
CA VAL A 104 -13.79 -20.05 -6.16
C VAL A 104 -12.51 -20.32 -6.97
N GLU A 105 -11.80 -19.26 -7.36
CA GLU A 105 -10.62 -19.36 -8.24
C GLU A 105 -9.57 -20.35 -7.70
N GLU A 106 -9.36 -20.32 -6.38
CA GLU A 106 -8.37 -21.14 -5.69
C GLU A 106 -8.66 -22.64 -5.82
N LYS A 107 -9.93 -23.04 -5.92
CA LYS A 107 -10.34 -24.43 -6.14
C LYS A 107 -10.15 -24.87 -7.58
N VAL A 108 -10.26 -23.96 -8.54
CA VAL A 108 -10.03 -24.27 -9.96
C VAL A 108 -8.55 -24.55 -10.22
N GLU A 109 -7.68 -23.83 -9.52
CA GLU A 109 -6.23 -23.98 -9.61
C GLU A 109 -5.66 -25.09 -8.70
N GLU A 110 -6.53 -25.80 -7.96
CA GLU A 110 -6.13 -26.87 -7.05
C GLU A 110 -5.46 -28.02 -7.81
N GLY A 111 -4.28 -28.45 -7.36
CA GLY A 111 -3.54 -29.56 -7.96
C GLY A 111 -2.76 -29.22 -9.23
N ARG A 112 -2.70 -27.95 -9.66
CA ARG A 112 -1.90 -27.52 -10.82
C ARG A 112 -0.40 -27.65 -10.59
N VAL A 113 0.05 -27.45 -9.36
CA VAL A 113 1.47 -27.47 -8.96
C VAL A 113 1.63 -28.30 -7.70
N TRP A 114 2.67 -29.12 -7.64
CA TRP A 114 2.98 -29.89 -6.44
C TRP A 114 3.70 -29.02 -5.43
N VAL A 115 3.31 -29.10 -4.16
CA VAL A 115 3.99 -28.39 -3.06
C VAL A 115 5.47 -28.80 -3.02
N TRP A 116 5.72 -30.11 -3.05
CA TRP A 116 7.04 -30.66 -3.22
C TRP A 116 7.09 -31.44 -4.54
N PRO A 117 8.11 -31.24 -5.38
CA PRO A 117 9.27 -30.38 -5.16
C PRO A 117 9.12 -28.94 -5.71
N ASP A 118 8.10 -28.71 -6.54
CA ASP A 118 8.03 -27.55 -7.43
C ASP A 118 7.89 -26.20 -6.69
N LEU A 119 6.95 -26.13 -5.73
CA LEU A 119 6.72 -24.89 -4.97
C LEU A 119 7.91 -24.58 -4.06
N VAL A 120 8.40 -25.57 -3.30
CA VAL A 120 9.52 -25.38 -2.35
C VAL A 120 10.79 -24.90 -3.05
N TYR A 121 11.12 -25.41 -4.24
CA TYR A 121 12.28 -24.91 -4.99
C TYR A 121 12.13 -23.45 -5.40
N THR A 122 10.94 -23.07 -5.86
CA THR A 122 10.66 -21.69 -6.26
C THR A 122 10.69 -20.74 -5.06
N GLU A 123 10.11 -21.15 -3.92
CA GLU A 123 10.14 -20.38 -2.67
C GLU A 123 11.57 -20.19 -2.15
N LEU A 124 12.41 -21.22 -2.20
CA LEU A 124 13.82 -21.10 -1.80
C LEU A 124 14.55 -20.06 -2.65
N ILE A 125 14.34 -20.07 -3.97
CA ILE A 125 14.93 -19.09 -4.89
C ILE A 125 14.42 -17.67 -4.53
N CYS A 126 13.12 -17.49 -4.32
CA CYS A 126 12.55 -16.21 -3.90
C CYS A 126 13.15 -15.71 -2.57
N LEU A 127 13.32 -16.58 -1.57
CA LEU A 127 13.91 -16.22 -0.27
C LEU A 127 15.37 -15.81 -0.41
N VAL A 128 16.16 -16.51 -1.23
CA VAL A 128 17.54 -16.13 -1.53
C VAL A 128 17.59 -14.76 -2.21
N LEU A 129 16.74 -14.52 -3.21
CA LEU A 129 16.65 -13.22 -3.89
C LEU A 129 16.24 -12.09 -2.94
N CYS A 130 15.21 -12.30 -2.11
CA CYS A 130 14.80 -11.35 -1.09
C CYS A 130 15.94 -11.04 -0.11
N SER A 131 16.67 -12.06 0.33
CA SER A 131 17.82 -11.88 1.23
C SER A 131 18.92 -11.05 0.59
N VAL A 132 19.25 -11.31 -0.69
CA VAL A 132 20.22 -10.50 -1.45
C VAL A 132 19.75 -9.04 -1.53
N VAL A 133 18.49 -8.81 -1.86
CA VAL A 133 17.91 -7.44 -1.93
C VAL A 133 18.02 -6.73 -0.58
N LEU A 134 17.67 -7.41 0.52
CA LEU A 134 17.74 -6.84 1.87
C LEU A 134 19.19 -6.55 2.30
N ILE A 135 20.15 -7.41 1.95
CA ILE A 135 21.57 -7.18 2.23
C ILE A 135 22.08 -5.97 1.45
N VAL A 136 21.80 -5.89 0.15
CA VAL A 136 22.19 -4.75 -0.69
C VAL A 136 21.57 -3.46 -0.15
N TRP A 137 20.29 -3.49 0.22
CA TRP A 137 19.62 -2.35 0.85
C TRP A 137 20.32 -1.93 2.14
N SER A 138 20.60 -2.88 3.04
CA SER A 138 21.24 -2.61 4.33
C SER A 138 22.61 -1.96 4.20
N ILE A 139 23.33 -2.21 3.08
CA ILE A 139 24.64 -1.59 2.82
C ILE A 139 24.47 -0.18 2.25
N LEU A 140 23.47 0.03 1.39
CA LEU A 140 23.27 1.30 0.69
C LEU A 140 22.54 2.37 1.52
N LEU A 141 21.62 1.96 2.39
CA LEU A 141 20.77 2.86 3.19
C LEU A 141 20.89 2.52 4.67
N ASN A 142 21.82 3.20 5.34
CA ASN A 142 21.97 3.07 6.80
C ASN A 142 20.80 3.72 7.52
N ALA A 143 20.14 2.98 8.39
CA ALA A 143 19.09 3.52 9.23
C ALA A 143 19.67 4.57 10.19
N PRO A 144 19.09 5.77 10.29
CA PRO A 144 19.49 6.75 11.29
C PRO A 144 19.22 6.21 12.69
N LEU A 145 20.16 6.40 13.61
CA LEU A 145 19.96 6.06 15.02
C LEU A 145 19.09 7.14 15.67
N GLU A 146 17.93 6.74 16.17
CA GLU A 146 17.04 7.59 16.96
C GLU A 146 17.69 7.93 18.32
N GLN A 147 17.31 9.09 18.87
CA GLN A 147 17.80 9.54 20.16
C GLN A 147 17.29 8.60 21.27
N PRO A 148 18.07 8.37 22.35
CA PRO A 148 17.60 7.56 23.46
C PRO A 148 16.33 8.17 24.07
N ALA A 149 15.39 7.31 24.45
CA ALA A 149 14.11 7.72 25.00
C ALA A 149 14.31 8.68 26.19
N ASN A 150 13.71 9.87 26.09
CA ASN A 150 13.77 10.89 27.12
C ASN A 150 12.38 11.11 27.72
N SER A 151 12.21 10.79 29.00
CA SER A 151 10.93 10.97 29.71
C SER A 151 10.52 12.43 29.89
N ALA A 152 11.44 13.38 29.74
CA ALA A 152 11.18 14.82 29.87
C ALA A 152 10.89 15.52 28.53
N ALA A 153 11.05 14.83 27.39
CA ALA A 153 10.79 15.37 26.07
C ALA A 153 9.80 14.47 25.34
N THR A 154 8.57 14.95 25.14
CA THR A 154 7.63 14.32 24.22
C THR A 154 8.02 14.73 22.78
N PRO A 155 8.19 13.78 21.85
CA PRO A 155 8.58 14.08 20.47
C PRO A 155 7.53 14.92 19.73
#